data_AF-A0A382I8X1-F1
#
_entry.id   AF-A0A382I8X1-F1
#
_cell.length_a   1.000
_cell.length_b   1.000
_cell.length_c   1.000
_cell.angle_alpha   90.00
_cell.angle_beta   90.00
_cell.angle_gamma   90.00
#
_symmetry.space_group_name_H-M   'P 1'
#
loop_
_entity.id
_entity.type
_entity.pdbx_description
1 polymer ?
#
loop_
_entity_poly.entity_id
_entity_poly.type
_entity_poly.pdbx_seq_one_letter_code
_entity_poly.pdbx_strand_id
1 'polypeptide(L)'
;MTKKIRQNSFLSLLALLFFVFLGFNPIHAEIVIDGELNEAEWKQAQAIEDFVVTRPFSLAAPTYKTKVLIYSDLEGIYVGFVNQQPMESRDRRKHNRDMLRQDYDRNIVVVDFDNKGNSAYML
;
A
#
# COMPACT_ATOMS: atom_id res chain seq x y z
N MET A 1 3.45 60.62 -15.36
CA MET A 1 3.96 59.31 -15.85
C MET A 1 4.91 58.77 -14.79
N THR A 2 4.89 57.55 -14.24
CA THR A 2 4.21 56.28 -14.57
C THR A 2 4.60 55.31 -13.44
N LYS A 3 3.69 54.89 -12.57
CA LYS A 3 3.97 53.80 -11.60
C LYS A 3 2.73 53.05 -11.11
N LYS A 4 1.71 52.89 -11.98
CA LYS A 4 0.50 52.09 -11.69
C LYS A 4 0.49 50.69 -12.36
N ILE A 5 1.48 50.38 -13.20
CA ILE A 5 1.47 49.17 -14.05
C ILE A 5 1.96 47.91 -13.31
N ARG A 6 2.76 48.04 -12.24
CA ARG A 6 3.40 46.90 -11.56
C ARG A 6 2.55 46.15 -10.52
N GLN A 7 1.47 46.76 -10.03
CA GLN A 7 0.66 46.18 -8.94
C GLN A 7 -0.38 45.19 -9.48
N ASN A 8 -0.98 45.49 -10.63
CA ASN A 8 -1.96 44.63 -11.29
C ASN A 8 -1.34 43.32 -11.84
N SER A 9 -0.07 43.36 -12.27
CA SER A 9 0.67 42.16 -12.71
C SER A 9 1.00 41.21 -11.55
N PHE A 10 1.18 41.75 -10.35
CA PHE A 10 1.49 40.95 -9.15
C PHE A 10 0.23 40.27 -8.59
N LEU A 11 -0.88 41.00 -8.55
CA LEU A 11 -2.20 40.48 -8.17
C LEU A 11 -2.71 39.41 -9.15
N SER A 12 -2.47 39.58 -10.44
CA SER A 12 -2.82 38.57 -11.46
C SER A 12 -1.92 37.33 -11.39
N LEU A 13 -0.63 37.47 -11.09
CA LEU A 13 0.27 36.33 -10.86
C LEU A 13 -0.12 35.54 -9.60
N LEU A 14 -0.53 36.22 -8.53
CA LEU A 14 -1.01 35.60 -7.30
C LEU A 14 -2.35 34.87 -7.51
N ALA A 15 -3.26 35.46 -8.28
CA ALA A 15 -4.53 34.82 -8.66
C ALA A 15 -4.30 33.59 -9.56
N LEU A 16 -3.33 33.64 -10.47
CA LEU A 16 -2.95 32.49 -11.31
C LEU A 16 -2.37 31.34 -10.47
N LEU A 17 -1.50 31.65 -9.51
CA LEU A 17 -0.98 30.68 -8.53
C LEU A 17 -2.09 30.04 -7.72
N PHE A 18 -3.07 30.83 -7.26
CA PHE A 18 -4.23 30.31 -6.51
C PHE A 18 -5.09 29.33 -7.33
N PHE A 19 -5.27 29.59 -8.64
CA PHE A 19 -5.98 28.68 -9.55
C PHE A 19 -5.21 27.38 -9.83
N VAL A 20 -3.87 27.42 -9.86
CA VAL A 20 -3.04 26.21 -10.02
C VAL A 20 -3.13 25.30 -8.79
N PHE A 21 -3.26 25.86 -7.58
CA PHE A 21 -3.44 25.07 -6.35
C PHE A 21 -4.86 24.50 -6.16
N LEU A 22 -5.90 25.16 -6.68
CA LEU A 22 -7.29 24.67 -6.61
C LEU A 22 -7.57 23.45 -7.51
N GLY A 23 -6.67 23.12 -8.44
CA GLY A 23 -6.82 22.00 -9.37
C GLY A 23 -6.36 20.64 -8.84
N PHE A 24 -5.65 20.59 -7.70
CA PHE A 24 -5.22 19.33 -7.08
C PHE A 24 -6.34 18.76 -6.20
N ASN A 25 -7.37 18.21 -6.84
CA ASN A 25 -8.14 17.16 -6.17
C ASN A 25 -7.34 15.87 -6.37
N PRO A 26 -6.77 15.26 -5.33
CA PRO A 26 -6.34 13.89 -5.47
C PRO A 26 -7.59 13.10 -5.86
N ILE A 27 -7.62 12.62 -7.10
CA ILE A 27 -8.58 11.60 -7.52
C ILE A 27 -8.23 10.41 -6.63
N HIS A 28 -8.96 10.27 -5.52
CA HIS A 28 -8.99 9.04 -4.75
C HIS A 28 -9.91 8.11 -5.52
N ALA A 29 -9.32 7.22 -6.30
CA ALA A 29 -10.04 6.05 -6.77
C ALA A 29 -10.07 5.06 -5.60
N GLU A 30 -11.24 4.50 -5.34
CA GLU A 30 -11.40 3.44 -4.35
C GLU A 30 -10.57 2.22 -4.79
N ILE A 31 -9.76 1.65 -3.90
CA ILE A 31 -9.08 0.38 -4.18
C ILE A 31 -10.15 -0.72 -4.26
N VAL A 32 -10.22 -1.40 -5.39
CA VAL A 32 -11.15 -2.52 -5.58
C VAL A 32 -10.47 -3.80 -5.11
N ILE A 33 -11.15 -4.57 -4.25
CA ILE A 33 -10.60 -5.84 -3.73
C ILE A 33 -10.86 -6.98 -4.73
N ASP A 34 -10.12 -6.99 -5.84
CA ASP A 34 -10.21 -8.00 -6.89
C ASP A 34 -8.92 -8.83 -7.08
N GLY A 35 -7.82 -8.41 -6.46
CA GLY A 35 -6.50 -9.06 -6.53
C GLY A 35 -5.59 -8.52 -7.62
N GLU A 36 -6.02 -7.52 -8.38
CA GLU A 36 -5.16 -6.71 -9.24
C GLU A 36 -4.62 -5.52 -8.44
N LEU A 37 -3.36 -5.13 -8.69
CA LEU A 37 -2.71 -4.02 -7.99
C LEU A 37 -2.41 -2.89 -9.00
N ASN A 38 -3.47 -2.39 -9.64
CA ASN A 38 -3.35 -1.54 -10.84
C ASN A 38 -3.82 -0.09 -10.61
N GLU A 39 -4.46 0.19 -9.47
CA GLU A 39 -4.94 1.50 -9.05
C GLU A 39 -3.80 2.48 -8.72
N ALA A 40 -4.11 3.78 -8.75
CA ALA A 40 -3.12 4.84 -8.59
C ALA A 40 -2.54 4.89 -7.16
N GLU A 41 -3.36 4.53 -6.18
CA GLU A 41 -3.09 4.47 -4.75
C GLU A 41 -1.92 3.51 -4.45
N TRP A 42 -1.83 2.40 -5.18
CA TRP A 42 -0.71 1.45 -5.06
C TRP A 42 0.65 2.06 -5.39
N LYS A 43 0.70 3.16 -6.17
CA LYS A 43 1.96 3.89 -6.44
C LYS A 43 2.43 4.69 -5.23
N GLN A 44 1.54 4.99 -4.31
CA GLN A 44 1.82 5.71 -3.05
C GLN A 44 2.02 4.75 -1.88
N ALA A 45 1.70 3.46 -2.05
CA ALA A 45 1.83 2.45 -1.02
C ALA A 45 3.28 2.28 -0.54
N GLN A 46 3.45 2.03 0.75
CA GLN A 46 4.73 1.60 1.29
C GLN A 46 5.05 0.21 0.76
N ALA A 47 6.23 0.06 0.13
CA ALA A 47 6.73 -1.24 -0.32
C ALA A 47 7.70 -1.84 0.72
N ILE A 48 7.48 -3.11 1.05
CA ILE A 48 8.37 -3.94 1.88
C ILE A 48 8.82 -5.12 1.03
N GLU A 49 10.12 -5.35 0.91
CA GLU A 49 10.71 -6.39 0.04
C GLU A 49 11.86 -7.16 0.73
N ASP A 50 12.28 -6.73 1.92
CA ASP A 50 13.41 -7.22 2.70
C ASP A 50 13.02 -8.33 3.70
N PHE A 51 12.20 -9.28 3.23
CA PHE A 51 11.80 -10.43 4.03
C PHE A 51 12.94 -11.43 4.24
N VAL A 52 12.87 -12.15 5.36
CA VAL A 52 13.87 -13.16 5.77
C VAL A 52 13.21 -14.43 6.28
N VAL A 53 13.96 -15.53 6.25
CA VAL A 53 13.49 -16.83 6.77
C VAL A 53 13.56 -16.87 8.30
N THR A 54 12.39 -16.98 8.93
CA THR A 54 12.25 -17.06 10.40
C THR A 54 12.01 -18.47 10.94
N ARG A 55 11.67 -19.44 10.07
CA ARG A 55 11.47 -20.85 10.41
C ARG A 55 12.15 -21.76 9.39
N PRO A 56 13.22 -22.49 9.76
CA PRO A 56 14.01 -22.32 10.98
C PRO A 56 14.59 -20.90 11.10
N PHE A 57 14.89 -20.45 12.33
CA PHE A 57 15.41 -19.10 12.57
C PHE A 57 16.83 -18.96 11.99
N SER A 58 16.93 -18.39 10.79
CA SER A 58 18.18 -18.28 10.04
C SER A 58 18.47 -16.86 9.57
N LEU A 59 17.44 -16.01 9.43
CA LEU A 59 17.53 -14.68 8.84
C LEU A 59 18.12 -14.67 7.42
N ALA A 60 18.17 -15.83 6.77
CA ALA A 60 18.65 -15.95 5.41
C ALA A 60 17.68 -15.31 4.42
N ALA A 61 18.20 -14.95 3.25
CA ALA A 61 17.36 -14.53 2.14
C ALA A 61 16.40 -15.67 1.74
N PRO A 62 15.11 -15.38 1.49
CA PRO A 62 14.16 -16.40 1.09
C PRO A 62 14.45 -16.88 -0.34
N THR A 63 14.17 -18.15 -0.60
CA THR A 63 14.32 -18.75 -1.94
C THR A 63 13.46 -18.04 -2.99
N TYR A 64 12.27 -17.59 -2.58
CA TYR A 64 11.35 -16.83 -3.43
C TYR A 64 11.09 -15.45 -2.82
N LYS A 65 10.99 -14.44 -3.68
CA LYS A 65 10.75 -13.06 -3.25
C LYS A 65 9.28 -12.84 -2.91
N THR A 66 9.07 -12.05 -1.87
CA THR A 66 7.76 -11.47 -1.53
C THR A 66 7.89 -9.95 -1.54
N LYS A 67 6.94 -9.28 -2.18
CA LYS A 67 6.75 -7.85 -2.09
C LYS A 67 5.39 -7.59 -1.43
N VAL A 68 5.39 -6.75 -0.42
CA VAL A 68 4.17 -6.28 0.24
C VAL A 68 3.99 -4.79 -0.04
N LEU A 69 2.79 -4.42 -0.45
CA LEU A 69 2.34 -3.03 -0.58
C LEU A 69 1.35 -2.73 0.54
N ILE A 70 1.58 -1.66 1.27
CA ILE A 70 0.69 -1.20 2.35
C ILE A 70 0.21 0.20 2.02
N TYR A 71 -1.10 0.36 1.90
CA TYR A 71 -1.77 1.64 1.75
C TYR A 71 -2.88 1.76 2.79
N SER A 72 -3.22 2.97 3.21
CA SER A 72 -4.32 3.21 4.13
C SER A 72 -4.96 4.56 3.88
N ASP A 73 -6.26 4.64 4.06
CA ASP A 73 -7.05 5.86 4.00
C ASP A 73 -8.10 5.87 5.13
N LEU A 74 -9.18 6.65 4.96
CA LEU A 74 -10.26 6.74 5.93
C LEU A 74 -11.17 5.51 5.95
N GLU A 75 -11.18 4.69 4.90
CA GLU A 75 -12.01 3.49 4.80
C GLU A 75 -11.31 2.27 5.37
N GLY A 76 -9.98 2.17 5.25
CA GLY A 76 -9.26 1.07 5.87
C GLY A 76 -7.77 0.98 5.57
N ILE A 77 -7.24 -0.22 5.86
CA ILE A 77 -5.87 -0.63 5.57
C ILE A 77 -5.91 -1.66 4.46
N TYR A 78 -5.19 -1.40 3.38
CA TYR A 78 -5.09 -2.23 2.20
C TYR A 78 -3.70 -2.86 2.15
N VAL A 79 -3.67 -4.18 1.98
CA VAL A 79 -2.43 -4.95 1.94
C VAL A 79 -2.40 -5.79 0.67
N GLY A 80 -1.50 -5.43 -0.25
CA GLY A 80 -1.24 -6.16 -1.47
C GLY A 80 -0.03 -7.08 -1.31
N PHE A 81 -0.16 -8.35 -1.68
CA PHE A 81 0.94 -9.31 -1.66
C PHE A 81 1.29 -9.75 -3.09
N VAL A 82 2.56 -9.63 -3.46
CA VAL A 82 3.12 -10.21 -4.69
C VAL A 82 4.12 -11.28 -4.30
N ASN A 83 3.70 -12.54 -4.39
CA ASN A 83 4.49 -13.71 -4.02
C ASN A 83 5.05 -14.40 -5.27
N GLN A 84 6.38 -14.47 -5.37
CA GLN A 84 7.01 -15.29 -6.39
C GLN A 84 6.80 -16.77 -6.06
N GLN A 85 6.31 -17.55 -7.03
CA GLN A 85 6.16 -18.99 -6.89
C GLN A 85 6.22 -19.69 -8.26
N PRO A 86 6.98 -20.79 -8.41
CA PRO A 86 6.95 -21.63 -9.60
C PRO A 86 5.53 -22.12 -9.91
N MET A 87 5.19 -22.27 -11.19
CA MET A 87 3.81 -22.61 -11.58
C MET A 87 3.40 -24.00 -11.07
N GLU A 88 4.35 -24.94 -11.09
CA GLU A 88 4.18 -26.34 -10.71
C GLU A 88 3.97 -26.55 -9.21
N SER A 89 4.35 -25.59 -8.36
CA SER A 89 4.17 -25.69 -6.91
C SER A 89 2.94 -24.94 -6.39
N ARG A 90 2.20 -24.22 -7.25
CA ARG A 90 1.01 -23.46 -6.86
C ARG A 90 -0.14 -24.40 -6.51
N ASP A 91 -0.62 -24.31 -5.28
CA ASP A 91 -1.84 -24.96 -4.86
C ASP A 91 -3.08 -24.14 -5.29
N ARG A 92 -4.09 -24.82 -5.83
CA ARG A 92 -5.37 -24.21 -6.25
C ARG A 92 -6.56 -24.72 -5.44
N ARG A 93 -6.31 -25.56 -4.43
CA ARG A 93 -7.36 -26.04 -3.53
C ARG A 93 -7.99 -24.84 -2.80
N LYS A 94 -9.29 -24.96 -2.52
CA LYS A 94 -10.01 -24.01 -1.67
C LYS A 94 -10.06 -24.55 -0.25
N HIS A 95 -10.09 -23.64 0.71
CA HIS A 95 -10.03 -23.92 2.13
C HIS A 95 -11.11 -23.12 2.82
N ASN A 96 -11.59 -23.63 3.95
CA ASN A 96 -12.43 -22.81 4.83
C ASN A 96 -11.57 -21.68 5.41
N ARG A 97 -12.10 -20.46 5.43
CA ARG A 97 -11.42 -19.25 5.92
C ARG A 97 -10.77 -19.47 7.29
N ASP A 98 -11.46 -20.14 8.20
CA ASP A 98 -11.04 -20.27 9.61
C ASP A 98 -10.19 -21.53 9.88
N MET A 99 -9.74 -22.24 8.84
CA MET A 99 -8.97 -23.48 8.98
C MET A 99 -7.46 -23.23 9.16
N LEU A 100 -7.07 -22.66 10.30
CA LEU A 100 -5.70 -22.14 10.53
C LEU A 100 -4.59 -23.20 10.70
N ARG A 101 -4.92 -24.50 10.73
CA ARG A 101 -4.00 -25.61 11.08
C ARG A 101 -3.57 -26.49 9.90
N GLN A 102 -3.42 -25.91 8.73
CA GLN A 102 -3.17 -26.66 7.50
C GLN A 102 -1.79 -26.32 6.92
N ASP A 103 -1.29 -27.21 6.08
CA ASP A 103 0.04 -27.15 5.49
C ASP A 103 -0.02 -26.58 4.06
N TYR A 104 -0.38 -25.29 3.96
CA TYR A 104 -0.43 -24.55 2.70
C TYR A 104 0.24 -23.19 2.83
N ASP A 105 0.63 -22.63 1.69
CA ASP A 105 1.19 -21.30 1.61
C ASP A 105 0.15 -20.25 2.01
N ARG A 106 0.55 -19.33 2.91
CA ARG A 106 -0.31 -18.25 3.36
C ARG A 106 0.48 -16.99 3.67
N ASN A 107 -0.16 -15.85 3.45
CA ASN A 107 0.25 -14.59 4.05
C ASN A 107 -0.51 -14.41 5.35
N ILE A 108 0.12 -13.78 6.35
CA ILE A 108 -0.53 -13.42 7.62
C ILE A 108 -0.31 -11.93 7.81
N VAL A 109 -1.38 -11.21 8.14
CA VAL A 109 -1.28 -9.79 8.52
C VAL A 109 -1.57 -9.71 10.01
N VAL A 110 -0.65 -9.09 10.75
CA VAL A 110 -0.79 -8.84 12.18
C VAL A 110 -0.72 -7.33 12.41
N VAL A 111 -1.76 -6.76 13.00
CA VAL A 111 -1.87 -5.31 13.24
C VAL A 111 -1.97 -5.04 14.73
N ASP A 112 -0.98 -4.31 15.24
CA ASP A 112 -1.01 -3.70 16.57
C ASP A 112 -1.41 -2.23 16.43
N PHE A 113 -2.64 -1.89 16.81
CA PHE A 113 -3.17 -0.53 16.68
C PHE A 113 -2.69 0.42 17.79
N ASP A 114 -2.26 -0.09 18.94
CA ASP A 114 -1.82 0.74 20.06
C ASP A 114 -0.30 0.78 20.24
N ASN A 115 0.41 0.01 19.41
CA ASN A 115 1.87 -0.06 19.30
C ASN A 115 2.54 -0.36 20.65
N LYS A 116 1.89 -1.16 21.50
CA LYS A 116 2.43 -1.60 22.79
C LYS A 116 3.11 -2.97 22.72
N GLY A 117 2.96 -3.70 21.61
CA GLY A 117 3.51 -5.03 21.42
C GLY A 117 2.94 -6.09 22.36
N ASN A 118 1.79 -5.82 23.00
CA ASN A 118 1.16 -6.71 23.97
C ASN A 118 -0.09 -7.43 23.42
N SER A 119 -0.70 -6.89 22.35
CA SER A 119 -1.90 -7.41 21.72
C SER A 119 -1.92 -7.00 20.25
N ALA A 120 -2.53 -7.83 19.40
CA ALA A 120 -2.67 -7.56 17.98
C ALA A 120 -3.87 -8.28 17.40
N TYR A 121 -4.39 -7.74 16.30
CA TYR A 121 -5.37 -8.41 15.45
C TYR A 121 -4.62 -9.22 14.39
N MET A 122 -5.04 -10.46 14.16
CA MET A 122 -4.46 -11.35 13.17
C MET A 122 -5.53 -11.76 12.18
N LEU A 123 -5.20 -11.66 10.89
CA LEU A 123 -5.98 -12.17 9.76
C LEU A 123 -5.17 -13.25 9.04
#